data_AF-A0A0F9VSQ9-F1
#
_entry.id   AF-A0A0F9VSQ9-F1
#
_cell.length_a   1.000
_cell.length_b   1.000
_cell.length_c   1.000
_cell.angle_alpha   90.00
_cell.angle_beta   90.00
_cell.angle_gamma   90.00
#
_symmetry.space_group_name_H-M   'P 1'
#
loop_
_entity.id
_entity.type
_entity.pdbx_description
1 polymer ?
#
loop_
_entity_poly.entity_id
_entity_poly.type
_entity_poly.pdbx_seq_one_letter_code
_entity_poly.pdbx_strand_id
1 'polypeptide(L)'
;MSDLSLYQLALIGLIFVWSGFVRSGLGFGGAVLSLPFLLLVDNDPLVFLPLIAAHLLIFSSLTIFMNNRKRAPQTDGQARESTVDWRYLWRMLGIMIVPKMIGVLGLLTLPASVMSIIIFCIVGAYSVSYILNRPFRSNSKVVDTLFLMLGGYVSGTSLIGAPLIIAVAAQHVAKEKLRDTLFALWFILVAIKMAAFIYAEVDLQLIHHLWLLPCVTVGHFIGLRFHDHMLKGETSKFFRMLGITLLVISCIGLWQILAA
;
A
#
# COMPACT_ATOMS: atom_id res chain seq x y z
N MET A 1 16.04 9.09 -13.23
CA MET A 1 14.97 8.98 -14.25
C MET A 1 15.23 9.77 -15.53
N SER A 2 16.33 10.54 -15.64
CA SER A 2 16.68 11.34 -16.83
C SER A 2 17.03 10.49 -18.07
N ASP A 3 17.43 9.23 -17.87
CA ASP A 3 17.83 8.31 -18.94
C ASP A 3 16.72 7.32 -19.34
N LEU A 4 15.51 7.47 -18.80
CA LEU A 4 14.37 6.60 -19.14
C LEU A 4 13.78 6.98 -20.50
N SER A 5 13.50 5.98 -21.33
CA SER A 5 12.82 6.20 -22.60
C SER A 5 11.40 6.75 -22.40
N LEU A 6 10.86 7.45 -23.41
CA LEU A 6 9.49 7.97 -23.39
C LEU A 6 8.44 6.88 -23.08
N TYR A 7 8.66 5.65 -23.56
CA TYR A 7 7.78 4.52 -23.27
C TYR A 7 7.82 4.13 -21.79
N GLN A 8 9.00 4.09 -21.17
CA GLN A 8 9.14 3.81 -19.73
C GLN A 8 8.44 4.89 -18.89
N LEU A 9 8.59 6.18 -19.25
CA LEU A 9 7.89 7.27 -18.57
C LEU A 9 6.36 7.15 -18.68
N ALA A 10 5.85 6.80 -19.86
CA ALA A 10 4.42 6.56 -20.07
C ALA A 10 3.90 5.38 -19.24
N LEU A 11 4.64 4.27 -19.18
CA LEU A 11 4.31 3.13 -18.32
C LEU A 11 4.28 3.52 -16.85
N ILE A 12 5.28 4.27 -16.37
CA ILE A 12 5.32 4.72 -14.97
C ILE A 12 4.10 5.59 -14.67
N GLY A 13 3.76 6.54 -15.55
CA GLY A 13 2.54 7.34 -15.41
C GLY A 13 1.29 6.47 -15.28
N LEU A 14 1.12 5.47 -16.16
CA LEU A 14 0.00 4.53 -16.11
C LEU A 14 -0.02 3.71 -14.81
N ILE A 15 1.15 3.26 -14.33
CA ILE A 15 1.27 2.52 -13.07
C ILE A 15 0.91 3.41 -11.87
N PHE A 16 1.19 4.72 -11.93
CA PHE A 16 0.74 5.66 -10.89
C PHE A 16 -0.76 5.97 -10.96
N VAL A 17 -1.38 5.97 -12.15
CA VAL A 17 -2.85 5.94 -12.28
C VAL A 17 -3.41 4.70 -11.60
N TRP A 18 -2.85 3.52 -11.90
CA TRP A 18 -3.24 2.27 -11.26
C TRP A 18 -3.04 2.30 -9.74
N SER A 19 -1.91 2.81 -9.25
CA SER A 19 -1.62 2.96 -7.83
C SER A 19 -2.67 3.83 -7.12
N GLY A 20 -3.04 4.96 -7.73
CA GLY A 20 -4.12 5.83 -7.24
C GLY A 20 -5.47 5.10 -7.15
N PHE A 21 -5.84 4.39 -8.22
CA PHE A 21 -7.08 3.61 -8.30
C PHE A 21 -7.16 2.53 -7.22
N VAL A 22 -6.13 1.70 -7.11
CA VAL A 22 -6.06 0.62 -6.12
C VAL A 22 -6.17 1.19 -4.71
N ARG A 23 -5.43 2.26 -4.43
CA ARG A 23 -5.36 2.85 -3.09
C ARG A 23 -6.73 3.34 -2.63
N SER A 24 -7.42 4.17 -3.41
CA SER A 24 -8.74 4.69 -3.01
C SER A 24 -9.86 3.66 -3.16
N GLY A 25 -9.74 2.75 -4.14
CA GLY A 25 -10.70 1.68 -4.40
C GLY A 25 -10.72 0.64 -3.28
N LEU A 26 -9.56 0.06 -2.97
CA LEU A 26 -9.44 -1.02 -1.98
C LEU A 26 -9.21 -0.51 -0.56
N GLY A 27 -8.63 0.69 -0.40
CA GLY A 27 -8.22 1.23 0.90
C GLY A 27 -6.84 0.78 1.38
N PHE A 28 -6.17 -0.07 0.60
CA PHE A 28 -4.83 -0.59 0.89
C PHE A 28 -4.14 -1.02 -0.40
N GLY A 29 -2.86 -1.39 -0.32
CA GLY A 29 -2.18 -2.07 -1.41
C GLY A 29 -1.69 -1.16 -2.54
N GLY A 30 -1.88 0.15 -2.49
CA GLY A 30 -1.39 1.07 -3.53
C GLY A 30 0.10 0.90 -3.84
N ALA A 31 0.95 0.63 -2.84
CA ALA A 31 2.36 0.30 -3.03
C ALA A 31 2.58 -1.16 -3.46
N VAL A 32 1.97 -2.12 -2.74
CA VAL A 32 2.04 -3.58 -3.02
C VAL A 32 1.64 -3.95 -4.44
N LEU A 33 0.67 -3.24 -5.00
CA LEU A 33 0.07 -3.54 -6.30
C LEU A 33 0.67 -2.72 -7.43
N SER A 34 1.52 -1.73 -7.15
CA SER A 34 2.19 -0.92 -8.17
C SER A 34 3.69 -1.17 -8.24
N LEU A 35 4.34 -1.42 -7.09
CA LEU A 35 5.79 -1.56 -7.02
C LEU A 35 6.33 -2.71 -7.90
N PRO A 36 5.72 -3.91 -7.94
CA PRO A 36 6.15 -4.97 -8.87
C PRO A 36 6.16 -4.54 -10.34
N PHE A 37 5.19 -3.73 -10.76
CA PHE A 37 5.15 -3.20 -12.13
C PHE A 37 6.26 -2.18 -12.37
N LEU A 38 6.54 -1.32 -11.40
CA LEU A 38 7.60 -0.32 -11.51
C LEU A 38 8.98 -0.98 -11.59
N LEU A 39 9.21 -2.04 -10.81
CA LEU A 39 10.47 -2.80 -10.81
C LEU A 39 10.73 -3.55 -12.11
N LEU A 40 9.69 -3.85 -12.90
CA LEU A 40 9.87 -4.35 -14.27
C LEU A 40 10.27 -3.26 -15.27
N VAL A 41 9.94 -2.00 -14.99
CA VAL A 41 10.32 -0.86 -15.85
C VAL A 41 11.75 -0.44 -15.58
N ASP A 42 12.10 -0.32 -14.30
CA ASP A 42 13.42 0.03 -13.81
C ASP A 42 13.64 -0.64 -12.44
N ASN A 43 14.70 -1.44 -12.30
CA ASN A 43 14.92 -2.27 -11.12
C ASN A 43 15.67 -1.51 -10.01
N ASP A 44 15.17 -0.33 -9.66
CA ASP A 44 15.65 0.47 -8.54
C ASP A 44 14.48 0.84 -7.61
N PRO A 45 14.25 0.04 -6.54
CA PRO A 45 13.21 0.34 -5.58
C PRO A 45 13.36 1.70 -4.89
N LEU A 46 14.59 2.22 -4.72
CA LEU A 46 14.84 3.48 -4.02
C LEU A 46 14.35 4.69 -4.81
N VAL A 47 14.29 4.60 -6.14
CA VAL A 47 13.70 5.65 -6.99
C VAL A 47 12.19 5.75 -6.77
N PHE A 48 11.50 4.60 -6.64
CA PHE A 48 10.03 4.57 -6.61
C PHE A 48 9.42 4.68 -5.22
N LEU A 49 10.10 4.19 -4.18
CA LEU A 49 9.56 4.18 -2.83
C LEU A 49 9.26 5.59 -2.28
N PRO A 50 10.12 6.61 -2.42
CA PRO A 50 9.81 7.98 -2.03
C PRO A 50 8.60 8.54 -2.79
N LEU A 51 8.53 8.29 -4.10
CA LEU A 51 7.40 8.71 -4.94
C LEU A 51 6.07 8.14 -4.44
N ILE A 52 6.04 6.84 -4.20
CA ILE A 52 4.85 6.15 -3.67
C ILE A 52 4.50 6.69 -2.28
N ALA A 53 5.50 6.84 -1.41
CA ALA A 53 5.34 7.27 -0.02
C ALA A 53 4.75 8.68 0.08
N ALA A 54 5.30 9.66 -0.63
CA ALA A 54 4.80 11.03 -0.61
C ALA A 54 3.35 11.11 -1.11
N HIS A 55 3.04 10.45 -2.23
CA HIS A 55 1.66 10.37 -2.69
C HIS A 55 0.77 9.66 -1.67
N LEU A 56 1.26 8.62 -0.98
CA LEU A 56 0.49 7.91 0.04
C LEU A 56 0.09 8.83 1.18
N LEU A 57 1.01 9.66 1.67
CA LEU A 57 0.72 10.66 2.69
C LEU A 57 -0.36 11.64 2.23
N ILE A 58 -0.16 12.26 1.05
CA ILE A 58 -1.09 13.26 0.51
C ILE A 58 -2.50 12.70 0.38
N PHE A 59 -2.66 11.57 -0.31
CA PHE A 59 -3.99 11.02 -0.60
C PHE A 59 -4.64 10.35 0.62
N SER A 60 -3.86 9.78 1.54
CA SER A 60 -4.42 9.25 2.80
C SER A 60 -5.00 10.37 3.65
N SER A 61 -4.25 11.46 3.83
CA SER A 61 -4.73 12.63 4.58
C SER A 61 -5.95 13.26 3.93
N LEU A 62 -5.93 13.45 2.60
CA LEU A 62 -7.03 14.04 1.86
C LEU A 62 -8.30 13.20 1.97
N THR A 63 -8.20 11.87 1.89
CA THR A 63 -9.36 10.98 1.98
C THR A 63 -9.98 11.00 3.37
N ILE A 64 -9.16 10.91 4.43
CA ILE A 64 -9.64 10.99 5.81
C ILE A 64 -10.32 12.34 6.07
N PHE A 65 -9.70 13.44 5.63
CA PHE A 65 -10.25 14.78 5.77
C PHE A 65 -11.60 14.93 5.05
N MET A 66 -11.69 14.48 3.80
CA MET A 66 -12.93 14.53 3.02
C MET A 66 -14.05 13.68 3.65
N ASN A 67 -13.74 12.48 4.13
CA ASN A 67 -14.74 11.60 4.74
C ASN A 67 -15.26 12.16 6.06
N ASN A 68 -14.38 12.76 6.87
CA ASN A 68 -14.79 13.41 8.12
C ASN A 68 -15.65 14.66 7.87
N ARG A 69 -15.37 15.41 6.78
CA ARG A 69 -16.15 16.60 6.40
C ARG A 69 -17.53 16.27 5.80
N LYS A 70 -17.65 15.16 5.07
CA LYS A 70 -18.91 14.74 4.42
C LYS A 70 -19.99 14.24 5.38
N ARG A 71 -19.66 13.93 6.64
CA ARG A 71 -20.68 13.55 7.64
C ARG A 71 -21.36 14.80 8.19
N ALA A 72 -22.68 14.89 7.93
CA ALA A 72 -23.56 15.91 8.50
C ALA A 72 -23.50 15.90 10.04
N PRO A 73 -23.78 17.03 10.71
CA PRO A 73 -23.95 17.03 12.16
C PRO A 73 -25.06 16.02 12.52
N GLN A 74 -24.78 15.06 13.40
CA GLN A 74 -25.85 14.30 14.04
C GLN A 74 -26.68 15.28 14.87
N THR A 75 -28.00 15.21 14.70
CA THR A 75 -28.98 16.18 15.20
C THR A 75 -29.12 16.25 16.73
N ASP A 76 -28.34 15.50 17.53
CA ASP A 76 -28.62 15.31 18.96
C ASP A 76 -27.40 15.46 19.89
N GLY A 77 -26.56 16.48 19.71
CA GLY A 77 -25.53 16.85 20.71
C GLY A 77 -24.47 15.77 21.03
N GLN A 78 -24.51 14.62 20.37
CA GLN A 78 -23.53 13.54 20.51
C GLN A 78 -22.28 13.86 19.69
N ALA A 79 -21.12 13.61 20.30
CA ALA A 79 -19.83 13.83 19.66
C ALA A 79 -19.73 13.03 18.35
N ARG A 80 -19.17 13.66 17.30
CA ARG A 80 -18.92 13.04 15.99
C ARG A 80 -18.26 11.67 16.16
N GLU A 81 -18.97 10.60 15.75
CA GLU A 81 -18.36 9.28 15.70
C GLU A 81 -17.30 9.23 14.59
N SER A 82 -16.05 8.98 14.97
CA SER A 82 -14.92 8.96 14.04
C SER A 82 -15.06 7.83 13.00
N THR A 83 -14.70 8.12 11.76
CA THR A 83 -14.60 7.11 10.69
C THR A 83 -13.42 6.16 10.89
N VAL A 84 -12.47 6.55 11.74
CA VAL A 84 -11.30 5.76 12.12
C VAL A 84 -11.55 5.08 13.46
N ASP A 85 -11.27 3.77 13.54
CA ASP A 85 -11.19 3.06 14.82
C ASP A 85 -9.84 3.34 15.49
N TRP A 86 -9.78 4.44 16.23
CA TRP A 86 -8.57 4.87 16.94
C TRP A 86 -8.07 3.85 17.96
N ARG A 87 -9.00 3.15 18.64
CA ARG A 87 -8.65 2.17 19.67
C ARG A 87 -7.88 1.01 19.06
N TYR A 88 -8.40 0.44 17.96
CA TYR A 88 -7.74 -0.66 17.29
C TYR A 88 -6.48 -0.19 16.54
N LEU A 89 -6.48 1.02 15.97
CA LEU A 89 -5.32 1.62 15.33
C LEU A 89 -4.10 1.66 16.28
N TRP A 90 -4.27 2.20 17.49
CA TRP A 90 -3.19 2.28 18.47
C TRP A 90 -2.67 0.90 18.89
N ARG A 91 -3.56 -0.10 18.99
CA ARG A 91 -3.16 -1.48 19.25
C ARG A 91 -2.29 -2.04 18.14
N MET A 92 -2.66 -1.84 16.87
CA MET A 92 -1.84 -2.27 15.73
C MET A 92 -0.48 -1.55 15.73
N LEU A 93 -0.47 -0.23 15.92
CA LEU A 93 0.76 0.55 15.98
C LEU A 93 1.71 0.08 17.09
N GLY A 94 1.18 -0.22 18.28
CA GLY A 94 1.98 -0.73 19.39
C GLY A 94 2.73 -2.02 19.06
N ILE A 95 2.12 -2.90 18.26
CA ILE A 95 2.76 -4.16 17.80
C ILE A 95 3.73 -3.89 16.64
N MET A 96 3.39 -2.95 15.75
CA MET A 96 4.08 -2.76 14.48
C MET A 96 5.29 -1.83 14.51
N ILE A 97 5.34 -0.86 15.43
CA ILE A 97 6.38 0.18 15.42
C ILE A 97 7.78 -0.42 15.55
N VAL A 98 8.00 -1.33 16.51
CA VAL A 98 9.32 -1.92 16.73
C VAL A 98 9.79 -2.73 15.51
N PRO A 99 9.03 -3.71 14.99
CA PRO A 99 9.39 -4.42 13.77
C PRO A 99 9.60 -3.48 12.58
N LYS A 100 8.80 -2.42 12.48
CA LYS A 100 8.93 -1.45 11.40
C LYS A 100 10.23 -0.67 11.45
N MET A 101 10.66 -0.21 12.63
CA MET A 101 11.95 0.48 12.78
C MET A 101 13.12 -0.43 12.37
N ILE A 102 13.06 -1.72 12.74
CA ILE A 102 14.04 -2.71 12.29
C ILE A 102 14.01 -2.85 10.76
N GLY A 103 12.81 -2.94 10.17
CA GLY A 103 12.66 -3.04 8.72
C GLY A 103 13.12 -1.79 7.96
N VAL A 104 12.97 -0.60 8.53
CA VAL A 104 13.43 0.66 7.92
C VAL A 104 14.94 0.62 7.67
N LEU A 105 15.70 0.09 8.62
CA LEU A 105 17.16 -0.09 8.48
C LEU A 105 17.50 -1.11 7.39
N GLY A 106 16.71 -2.18 7.27
CA GLY A 106 16.95 -3.25 6.30
C GLY A 106 16.88 -2.81 4.84
N LEU A 107 16.19 -1.72 4.50
CA LEU A 107 16.18 -1.22 3.11
C LEU A 107 17.54 -0.63 2.69
N LEU A 108 18.20 0.08 3.59
CA LEU A 108 19.45 0.79 3.27
C LEU A 108 20.64 -0.15 3.13
N THR A 109 20.53 -1.36 3.69
CA THR A 109 21.64 -2.31 3.76
C THR A 109 21.53 -3.45 2.75
N LEU A 110 20.35 -3.66 2.14
CA LEU A 110 20.11 -4.78 1.23
C LEU A 110 20.31 -4.38 -0.23
N PRO A 111 20.96 -5.23 -1.06
CA PRO A 111 21.04 -5.02 -2.50
C PRO A 111 19.65 -4.95 -3.15
N ALA A 112 19.51 -4.12 -4.20
CA ALA A 112 18.25 -3.92 -4.92
C ALA A 112 17.66 -5.24 -5.45
N SER A 113 18.48 -6.15 -5.98
CA SER A 113 18.06 -7.47 -6.47
C SER A 113 17.43 -8.33 -5.38
N VAL A 114 18.03 -8.38 -4.19
CA VAL A 114 17.52 -9.13 -3.03
C VAL A 114 16.17 -8.55 -2.59
N MET A 115 16.06 -7.22 -2.57
CA MET A 115 14.81 -6.55 -2.24
C MET A 115 13.71 -6.89 -3.24
N SER A 116 13.98 -6.79 -4.55
CA SER A 116 13.03 -7.12 -5.61
C SER A 116 12.59 -8.59 -5.54
N ILE A 117 13.51 -9.53 -5.25
CA ILE A 117 13.15 -10.95 -5.02
C ILE A 117 12.18 -11.10 -3.85
N ILE A 118 12.47 -10.48 -2.70
CA ILE A 118 11.58 -10.53 -1.51
C ILE A 118 10.20 -9.97 -1.86
N ILE A 119 10.16 -8.83 -2.56
CA ILE A 119 8.93 -8.17 -3.01
C ILE A 119 8.12 -9.10 -3.90
N PHE A 120 8.73 -9.66 -4.95
CA PHE A 120 8.01 -10.53 -5.89
C PHE A 120 7.53 -11.82 -5.22
N CYS A 121 8.30 -12.40 -4.29
CA CYS A 121 7.89 -13.58 -3.53
C CYS A 121 6.68 -13.29 -2.63
N ILE A 122 6.69 -12.19 -1.87
CA ILE A 122 5.58 -11.81 -0.99
C ILE A 122 4.32 -11.51 -1.80
N VAL A 123 4.46 -10.73 -2.88
CA VAL A 123 3.33 -10.40 -3.77
C VAL A 123 2.81 -11.66 -4.47
N GLY A 124 3.70 -12.54 -4.92
CA GLY A 124 3.35 -13.82 -5.52
C GLY A 124 2.55 -14.71 -4.57
N ALA A 125 3.02 -14.90 -3.33
CA ALA A 125 2.29 -15.66 -2.32
C ALA A 125 0.89 -15.07 -2.05
N TYR A 126 0.79 -13.74 -1.98
CA TYR A 126 -0.48 -13.07 -1.76
C TYR A 126 -1.45 -13.21 -2.94
N SER A 127 -0.91 -13.13 -4.15
CA SER A 127 -1.67 -13.24 -5.39
C SER A 127 -2.37 -14.59 -5.51
N VAL A 128 -1.72 -15.68 -5.06
CA VAL A 128 -2.33 -17.01 -4.97
C VAL A 128 -3.54 -17.01 -4.04
N SER A 129 -3.46 -16.34 -2.89
CA SER A 129 -4.58 -16.23 -1.95
C SER A 129 -5.79 -15.52 -2.58
N TYR A 130 -5.56 -14.50 -3.41
CA TYR A 130 -6.61 -13.83 -4.18
C TYR A 130 -7.21 -14.71 -5.28
N ILE A 131 -6.38 -15.47 -6.00
CA ILE A 131 -6.85 -16.39 -7.04
C ILE A 131 -7.76 -17.47 -6.46
N LEU A 132 -7.40 -17.98 -5.29
CA LEU A 132 -8.13 -19.02 -4.57
C LEU A 132 -9.35 -18.49 -3.80
N ASN A 133 -9.61 -17.16 -3.82
CA ASN A 133 -10.63 -16.51 -3.00
C ASN A 133 -10.54 -16.86 -1.50
N ARG A 134 -9.34 -17.18 -1.02
CA ARG A 134 -9.05 -17.47 0.38
C ARG A 134 -8.03 -16.47 0.89
N PRO A 135 -8.44 -15.21 1.14
CA PRO A 135 -7.56 -14.23 1.75
C PRO A 135 -7.08 -14.76 3.11
N PHE A 136 -5.83 -14.51 3.46
CA PHE A 136 -5.29 -14.84 4.77
C PHE A 136 -6.23 -14.30 5.85
N ARG A 137 -6.73 -15.19 6.70
CA ARG A 137 -7.50 -14.82 7.89
C ARG A 137 -6.71 -15.26 9.09
N SER A 138 -6.58 -14.36 10.04
CA SER A 138 -6.11 -14.75 11.36
C SER A 138 -7.28 -15.28 12.19
N ASN A 139 -7.06 -16.40 12.87
CA ASN A 139 -8.04 -17.03 13.77
C ASN A 139 -7.60 -16.96 15.25
N SER A 140 -6.47 -16.32 15.57
CA SER A 140 -5.99 -16.24 16.95
C SER A 140 -5.17 -14.97 17.22
N LYS A 141 -5.15 -14.52 18.48
CA LYS A 141 -4.38 -13.35 18.92
C LYS A 141 -2.87 -13.50 18.65
N VAL A 142 -2.36 -14.72 18.64
CA VAL A 142 -0.94 -15.00 18.36
C VAL A 142 -0.66 -14.82 16.87
N VAL A 143 -1.52 -15.36 16.01
CA VAL A 143 -1.40 -15.19 14.55
C VAL A 143 -1.59 -13.72 14.15
N ASP A 144 -2.50 -12.99 14.82
CA ASP A 144 -2.66 -11.54 14.64
C ASP A 144 -1.35 -10.81 14.92
N THR A 145 -0.76 -11.08 16.08
CA THR A 145 0.48 -10.43 16.51
C THR A 145 1.61 -10.75 15.55
N LEU A 146 1.73 -12.02 15.10
CA LEU A 146 2.73 -12.43 14.13
C LEU A 146 2.55 -11.72 12.78
N PHE A 147 1.32 -11.67 12.25
CA PHE A 147 1.03 -10.99 10.99
C PHE A 147 1.26 -9.48 11.08
N LEU A 148 0.91 -8.84 12.20
CA LEU A 148 1.22 -7.44 12.42
C LEU A 148 2.73 -7.20 12.56
N MET A 149 3.48 -8.05 13.25
CA MET A 149 4.93 -7.92 13.35
C MET A 149 5.60 -8.06 11.98
N LEU A 150 5.27 -9.12 11.23
CA LEU A 150 5.77 -9.34 9.87
C LEU A 150 5.33 -8.21 8.94
N GLY A 151 4.07 -7.79 9.01
CA GLY A 151 3.54 -6.67 8.25
C GLY A 151 4.25 -5.35 8.58
N GLY A 152 4.58 -5.11 9.85
CA GLY A 152 5.37 -3.97 10.31
C GLY A 152 6.77 -3.97 9.73
N TYR A 153 7.48 -5.10 9.83
CA TYR A 153 8.82 -5.30 9.28
C TYR A 153 8.84 -5.11 7.75
N VAL A 154 7.97 -5.81 7.01
CA VAL A 154 7.89 -5.72 5.54
C VAL A 154 7.42 -4.32 5.07
N SER A 155 6.53 -3.69 5.82
CA SER A 155 6.17 -2.28 5.60
C SER A 155 7.36 -1.35 5.86
N GLY A 156 8.20 -1.68 6.85
CA GLY A 156 9.45 -0.99 7.15
C GLY A 156 10.46 -1.10 6.04
N THR A 157 10.67 -2.31 5.50
CA THR A 157 11.61 -2.53 4.41
C THR A 157 11.11 -1.86 3.14
N SER A 158 9.98 -2.30 2.56
CA SER A 158 9.62 -2.01 1.17
C SER A 158 8.21 -1.43 0.98
N LEU A 159 7.56 -0.94 2.06
CA LEU A 159 6.17 -0.45 2.03
C LEU A 159 5.13 -1.52 1.62
N ILE A 160 5.50 -2.80 1.68
CA ILE A 160 4.70 -3.90 1.12
C ILE A 160 3.89 -4.68 2.18
N GLY A 161 3.85 -4.23 3.43
CA GLY A 161 3.17 -4.96 4.52
C GLY A 161 1.65 -5.12 4.42
N ALA A 162 0.98 -4.52 3.42
CA ALA A 162 -0.48 -4.42 3.34
C ALA A 162 -1.25 -5.75 3.40
N PRO A 163 -0.87 -6.81 2.65
CA PRO A 163 -1.44 -8.15 2.76
C PRO A 163 -1.53 -8.73 4.17
N LEU A 164 -0.49 -8.53 4.97
CA LEU A 164 -0.40 -9.11 6.32
C LEU A 164 -1.24 -8.29 7.31
N ILE A 165 -1.21 -6.97 7.16
CA ILE A 165 -1.95 -6.05 8.03
C ILE A 165 -3.47 -6.18 7.79
N ILE A 166 -3.90 -6.26 6.52
CA ILE A 166 -5.33 -6.40 6.18
C ILE A 166 -5.90 -7.73 6.67
N ALA A 167 -5.12 -8.81 6.65
CA ALA A 167 -5.52 -10.13 7.15
C ALA A 167 -5.95 -10.11 8.62
N VAL A 168 -5.43 -9.16 9.39
CA VAL A 168 -5.75 -8.95 10.81
C VAL A 168 -6.81 -7.87 10.98
N ALA A 169 -6.62 -6.69 10.36
CA ALA A 169 -7.52 -5.55 10.49
C ALA A 169 -8.94 -5.87 10.01
N ALA A 170 -9.10 -6.61 8.91
CA ALA A 170 -10.40 -6.96 8.36
C ALA A 170 -11.21 -7.93 9.25
N GLN A 171 -10.58 -8.57 10.24
CA GLN A 171 -11.28 -9.44 11.21
C GLN A 171 -11.76 -8.67 12.46
N HIS A 172 -11.21 -7.48 12.71
CA HIS A 172 -11.40 -6.77 13.98
C HIS A 172 -11.98 -5.36 13.83
N VAL A 173 -11.82 -4.73 12.66
CA VAL A 173 -12.35 -3.40 12.37
C VAL A 173 -13.59 -3.55 11.52
N ALA A 174 -14.66 -2.83 11.88
CA ALA A 174 -15.89 -2.82 11.11
C ALA A 174 -15.64 -2.37 9.65
N LYS A 175 -16.35 -2.98 8.70
CA LYS A 175 -16.10 -2.83 7.25
C LYS A 175 -16.10 -1.36 6.81
N GLU A 176 -16.98 -0.56 7.39
CA GLU A 176 -17.17 0.87 7.14
C GLU A 176 -16.05 1.75 7.71
N LYS A 177 -15.36 1.32 8.78
CA LYS A 177 -14.22 2.02 9.38
C LYS A 177 -12.87 1.50 8.89
N LEU A 178 -12.85 0.31 8.28
CA LEU A 178 -11.63 -0.40 7.88
C LEU A 178 -10.74 0.46 6.98
N ARG A 179 -11.30 1.04 5.91
CA ARG A 179 -10.53 1.85 4.96
C ARG A 179 -9.86 3.06 5.62
N ASP A 180 -10.63 3.86 6.36
CA ASP A 180 -10.12 5.08 6.97
C ASP A 180 -9.12 4.76 8.08
N THR A 181 -9.36 3.66 8.83
CA THR A 181 -8.41 3.15 9.84
C THR A 181 -7.10 2.71 9.20
N LEU A 182 -7.15 2.03 8.05
CA LEU A 182 -5.95 1.67 7.31
C LEU A 182 -5.24 2.90 6.77
N PHE A 183 -5.94 3.89 6.19
CA PHE A 183 -5.28 5.14 5.76
C PHE A 183 -4.60 5.86 6.91
N ALA A 184 -5.20 5.88 8.10
CA ALA A 184 -4.58 6.48 9.28
C ALA A 184 -3.32 5.71 9.69
N LEU A 185 -3.39 4.37 9.69
CA LEU A 185 -2.24 3.50 9.93
C LEU A 185 -1.13 3.77 8.90
N TRP A 186 -1.47 3.75 7.62
CA TRP A 186 -0.53 3.97 6.54
C TRP A 186 0.12 5.34 6.61
N PHE A 187 -0.64 6.39 6.93
CA PHE A 187 -0.09 7.72 7.11
C PHE A 187 1.03 7.71 8.16
N ILE A 188 0.78 7.12 9.33
CA ILE A 188 1.77 7.05 10.43
C ILE A 188 2.98 6.20 10.01
N LEU A 189 2.76 5.01 9.46
CA LEU A 189 3.83 4.11 9.05
C LEU A 189 4.68 4.73 7.90
N VAL A 190 4.05 5.38 6.93
CA VAL A 190 4.75 5.99 5.82
C VAL A 190 5.47 7.27 6.24
N ALA A 191 4.93 8.04 7.18
CA ALA A 191 5.61 9.21 7.71
C ALA A 191 6.95 8.83 8.37
N ILE A 192 6.98 7.73 9.14
CA ILE A 192 8.23 7.17 9.69
C ILE A 192 9.21 6.82 8.56
N LYS A 193 8.73 6.19 7.47
CA LYS A 193 9.60 5.83 6.33
C LYS A 193 10.13 7.06 5.60
N MET A 194 9.30 8.08 5.40
CA MET A 194 9.72 9.35 4.80
C MET A 194 10.79 10.06 5.64
N ALA A 195 10.63 10.08 6.97
CA ALA A 195 11.65 10.62 7.87
C ALA A 195 12.97 9.86 7.73
N ALA A 196 12.92 8.53 7.59
CA ALA A 196 14.11 7.72 7.38
C ALA A 196 14.77 7.97 6.01
N PHE A 197 14.00 8.19 4.95
CA PHE A 197 14.56 8.59 3.64
C PHE A 197 15.29 9.92 3.71
N ILE A 198 14.70 10.91 4.40
CA ILE A 198 15.33 12.21 4.60
C ILE A 198 16.62 12.07 5.43
N TYR A 199 16.57 11.30 6.52
CA TYR A 199 17.74 11.05 7.37
C TYR A 199 18.87 10.34 6.63
N ALA A 200 18.54 9.40 5.74
CA ALA A 200 19.50 8.66 4.93
C ALA A 200 19.88 9.36 3.62
N GLU A 201 19.50 10.63 3.44
CA GLU A 201 19.78 11.45 2.26
C GLU A 201 19.37 10.80 0.93
N VAL A 202 18.28 10.01 0.96
CA VAL A 202 17.73 9.37 -0.24
C VAL A 202 17.06 10.44 -1.09
N ASP A 203 17.38 10.47 -2.39
CA ASP A 203 16.74 11.38 -3.33
C ASP A 203 15.22 11.13 -3.39
N LEU A 204 14.45 12.13 -2.99
CA LEU A 204 12.99 12.07 -2.96
C LEU A 204 12.35 12.19 -4.35
N GLN A 205 13.15 12.39 -5.41
CA GLN A 205 12.67 12.50 -6.80
C GLN A 205 11.64 13.63 -6.95
N LEU A 206 11.89 14.78 -6.29
CA LEU A 206 10.91 15.85 -6.10
C LEU A 206 10.28 16.36 -7.40
N ILE A 207 11.07 16.44 -8.46
CA ILE A 207 10.60 16.91 -9.77
C ILE A 207 9.58 15.95 -10.39
N HIS A 208 9.71 14.64 -10.14
CA HIS A 208 8.83 13.65 -10.73
C HIS A 208 7.44 13.64 -10.10
N HIS A 209 7.28 14.18 -8.89
CA HIS A 209 5.95 14.40 -8.32
C HIS A 209 5.08 15.30 -9.20
N LEU A 210 5.67 16.29 -9.89
CA LEU A 210 4.89 17.30 -10.61
C LEU A 210 4.03 16.71 -11.73
N TRP A 211 4.56 15.72 -12.45
CA TRP A 211 3.85 15.04 -13.54
C TRP A 211 3.18 13.73 -13.09
N LEU A 212 3.63 13.11 -11.99
CA LEU A 212 2.98 11.92 -11.44
C LEU A 212 1.75 12.22 -10.59
N LEU A 213 1.71 13.37 -9.92
CA LEU A 213 0.53 13.81 -9.16
C LEU A 213 -0.76 13.79 -9.99
N PRO A 214 -0.83 14.37 -11.22
CA PRO A 214 -2.03 14.28 -12.04
C PRO A 214 -2.37 12.84 -12.44
N CYS A 215 -1.38 11.97 -12.66
CA CYS A 215 -1.63 10.56 -12.92
C CYS A 215 -2.30 9.89 -11.71
N VAL A 216 -1.75 10.08 -10.52
CA VAL A 216 -2.29 9.50 -9.29
C VAL A 216 -3.67 10.07 -8.97
N THR A 217 -3.91 11.37 -9.16
CA THR A 217 -5.23 11.98 -8.90
C THR A 217 -6.31 11.36 -9.79
N VAL A 218 -6.05 11.17 -11.09
CA VAL A 218 -6.99 10.51 -12.01
C VAL A 218 -7.35 9.12 -11.49
N GLY A 219 -6.34 8.32 -11.16
CA GLY A 219 -6.54 7.01 -10.55
C GLY A 219 -7.36 7.09 -9.26
N HIS A 220 -6.99 8.01 -8.39
CA HIS A 220 -7.63 8.22 -7.09
C HIS A 220 -9.13 8.50 -7.23
N PHE A 221 -9.54 9.37 -8.14
CA PHE A 221 -10.97 9.66 -8.39
C PHE A 221 -11.73 8.46 -8.92
N ILE A 222 -11.14 7.68 -9.83
CA ILE A 222 -11.75 6.45 -10.34
C ILE A 222 -11.92 5.45 -9.18
N GLY A 223 -10.88 5.29 -8.35
CA GLY A 223 -10.92 4.37 -7.22
C GLY A 223 -11.95 4.78 -6.16
N LEU A 224 -12.16 6.08 -5.90
CA LEU A 224 -13.22 6.54 -5.00
C LEU A 224 -14.61 6.07 -5.48
N ARG A 225 -14.91 6.22 -6.78
CA ARG A 225 -16.18 5.72 -7.36
C ARG A 225 -16.28 4.20 -7.31
N PHE A 226 -15.18 3.51 -7.59
CA PHE A 226 -15.12 2.05 -7.54
C PHE A 226 -15.36 1.51 -6.13
N HIS A 227 -14.83 2.17 -5.10
CA HIS A 227 -15.06 1.79 -3.71
C HIS A 227 -16.54 1.78 -3.35
N ASP A 228 -17.28 2.82 -3.72
CA ASP A 228 -18.72 2.92 -3.46
C ASP A 228 -19.51 1.80 -4.17
N HIS A 229 -19.01 1.34 -5.31
CA HIS A 229 -19.57 0.20 -6.03
C HIS A 229 -19.21 -1.14 -5.36
N MET A 230 -17.97 -1.31 -4.88
CA MET A 230 -17.54 -2.50 -4.14
C MET A 230 -18.29 -2.72 -2.83
N LEU A 231 -18.74 -1.64 -2.17
CA LEU A 231 -19.56 -1.77 -0.96
C LEU A 231 -20.93 -2.42 -1.24
N LYS A 232 -21.43 -2.35 -2.49
CA LYS A 232 -22.78 -2.75 -2.90
C LYS A 232 -22.86 -4.10 -3.66
N GLY A 233 -21.73 -4.73 -4.00
CA GLY A 233 -21.73 -5.94 -4.84
C GLY A 233 -20.67 -6.99 -4.45
N GLU A 234 -20.70 -8.15 -5.11
CA GLU A 234 -19.71 -9.21 -4.93
C GLU A 234 -18.43 -8.93 -5.74
N THR A 235 -17.31 -8.77 -5.04
CA THR A 235 -16.03 -8.28 -5.59
C THR A 235 -15.04 -9.39 -5.94
N SER A 236 -15.44 -10.65 -5.79
CA SER A 236 -14.56 -11.82 -5.94
C SER A 236 -13.88 -11.91 -7.32
N LYS A 237 -14.61 -11.61 -8.41
CA LYS A 237 -14.04 -11.63 -9.77
C LYS A 237 -12.89 -10.63 -9.94
N PHE A 238 -13.04 -9.44 -9.36
CA PHE A 238 -12.01 -8.39 -9.40
C PHE A 238 -10.74 -8.84 -8.68
N PHE A 239 -10.87 -9.34 -7.44
CA PHE A 239 -9.73 -9.81 -6.67
C PHE A 239 -9.03 -11.00 -7.35
N ARG A 240 -9.79 -11.92 -7.96
CA ARG A 240 -9.22 -13.05 -8.70
C ARG A 240 -8.41 -12.58 -9.92
N MET A 241 -8.94 -11.66 -10.72
CA MET A 241 -8.23 -11.09 -11.87
C MET A 241 -6.97 -10.36 -11.44
N LEU A 242 -7.07 -9.55 -10.39
CA LEU A 242 -5.93 -8.84 -9.81
C LEU A 242 -4.85 -9.83 -9.33
N GLY A 243 -5.25 -10.92 -8.65
CA GLY A 243 -4.35 -12.00 -8.27
C GLY A 243 -3.64 -12.64 -9.45
N ILE A 244 -4.35 -12.96 -10.54
CA ILE A 244 -3.71 -13.53 -11.75
C ILE A 244 -2.65 -12.57 -12.31
N THR A 245 -3.00 -11.29 -12.47
CA THR A 245 -2.08 -10.28 -13.01
C THR A 245 -0.82 -10.15 -12.16
N LEU A 246 -0.97 -10.06 -10.83
CA LEU A 246 0.18 -10.00 -9.92
C LEU A 246 1.05 -11.24 -9.98
N LEU A 247 0.44 -12.44 -10.04
CA LEU A 247 1.19 -13.69 -10.08
C LEU A 247 2.07 -13.75 -11.33
N VAL A 248 1.51 -13.41 -12.49
CA VAL A 248 2.23 -13.38 -13.77
C VAL A 248 3.42 -12.42 -13.68
N ILE A 249 3.20 -11.22 -13.15
CA ILE A 249 4.23 -10.19 -13.02
C ILE A 249 5.32 -10.62 -12.04
N SER A 250 4.94 -11.19 -10.90
CA SER A 250 5.90 -11.74 -9.94
C SER A 250 6.75 -12.85 -10.55
N CYS A 251 6.16 -13.74 -11.35
CA CYS A 251 6.90 -14.77 -12.06
C CYS A 251 7.88 -14.18 -13.10
N ILE A 252 7.42 -13.21 -13.91
CA ILE A 252 8.27 -12.54 -14.90
C ILE A 252 9.43 -11.80 -14.21
N GLY A 253 9.16 -11.06 -13.15
CA GLY A 253 10.17 -10.30 -12.41
C GLY A 253 11.21 -11.19 -11.74
N LEU A 254 10.79 -12.30 -11.12
CA LEU A 254 11.71 -13.29 -10.58
C LEU A 254 12.57 -13.93 -11.68
N TRP A 255 11.96 -14.28 -12.81
CA TRP A 255 12.70 -14.84 -13.94
C TRP A 255 13.75 -13.87 -14.47
N GLN A 256 13.41 -12.60 -14.67
CA GLN A 256 14.35 -11.58 -15.14
C GLN A 256 15.55 -11.39 -14.20
N ILE A 257 15.33 -11.42 -12.88
CA ILE A 257 16.40 -11.26 -11.90
C ILE A 257 17.29 -12.51 -11.83
N LEU A 258 16.70 -13.71 -11.91
CA LEU A 258 17.45 -14.98 -11.80
C LEU A 258 18.17 -15.37 -13.09
N ALA A 259 17.71 -14.86 -14.24
CA ALA A 259 18.31 -15.12 -15.55
C ALA A 259 19.33 -14.05 -15.99
N ALA A 260 19.48 -12.97 -15.22
CA ALA A 260 20.47 -11.91 -15.42
C ALA A 260 21.75 -12.19 -14.63
#